data_AF-A0A0P4WKP3-F1
#
_entry.id   AF-A0A0P4WKP3-F1
#
_cell.length_a   1.000
_cell.length_b   1.000
_cell.length_c   1.000
_cell.angle_alpha   90.00
_cell.angle_beta   90.00
_cell.angle_gamma   90.00
#
_symmetry.space_group_name_H-M   'P 1'
#
loop_
_entity.id
_entity.type
_entity.pdbx_description
1 polymer ?
#
loop_
_entity_poly.entity_id
_entity_poly.type
_entity_poly.pdbx_seq_one_letter_code
_entity_poly.pdbx_strand_id
1 'polypeptide(L)'
;MVRVLQDDGDERAKVWWSRRCGGRRGGGLTRLPTQSESSRGDAKRWKKVQNLMKDKRIKCKPKKAAVPLPNPNPYPTLLKPECVYIKQCSGCCNSPQLECVPVRTKTKTFPAMAITPTARGHRFSGNEKIKMVKVEEHRECQCECKVRAEHCSPVQEYNEDACQCQCPRNLDHSCPSRKVWNEKECRCECRDVHTCTTGRYFDVNSCSKCL
;
A
#
# COMPACT_ATOMS: atom_id res chain seq x y z
N MET A 1 -4.76 -1.72 -14.48
CA MET A 1 -3.87 -0.71 -13.87
C MET A 1 -4.55 0.64 -13.99
N VAL A 2 -4.89 1.28 -12.87
CA VAL A 2 -5.26 2.70 -12.88
C VAL A 2 -3.95 3.46 -13.05
N ARG A 3 -3.76 4.17 -14.17
CA ARG A 3 -2.66 5.12 -14.29
C ARG A 3 -3.00 6.30 -13.40
N VAL A 4 -2.21 6.51 -12.35
CA VAL A 4 -2.24 7.77 -11.62
C VAL A 4 -1.58 8.79 -12.53
N LEU A 5 -2.39 9.67 -13.11
CA LEU A 5 -1.88 10.85 -13.79
C LEU A 5 -1.65 11.88 -12.69
N GLN A 6 -0.39 12.14 -12.37
CA GLN A 6 -0.03 13.23 -11.47
C GLN A 6 -0.42 14.53 -12.17
N ASP A 7 -1.30 15.31 -11.55
CA ASP A 7 -1.60 16.66 -11.97
C ASP A 7 -0.52 17.54 -11.32
N ASP A 8 0.53 17.88 -12.07
CA ASP A 8 1.51 18.92 -11.69
C ASP A 8 0.83 20.30 -11.75
N GLY A 9 -0.11 20.52 -10.83
CA GLY A 9 -0.80 21.77 -10.63
C GLY A 9 0.02 22.72 -9.76
N ASP A 10 0.90 23.49 -10.40
CA ASP A 10 1.47 24.76 -9.94
C ASP A 10 2.22 24.76 -8.60
N GLU A 11 3.42 24.15 -8.59
CA GLU A 11 4.51 24.49 -7.68
C GLU A 11 5.57 25.35 -8.39
N ARG A 12 5.15 26.37 -9.17
CA ARG A 12 6.09 27.37 -9.71
C ARG A 12 5.86 28.75 -9.12
N ALA A 13 5.69 28.81 -7.80
CA ALA A 13 5.90 30.04 -7.06
C ALA A 13 6.50 29.76 -5.68
N LYS A 14 7.72 30.31 -5.48
CA LYS A 14 8.38 30.59 -4.20
C LYS A 14 9.23 29.49 -3.57
N VAL A 15 10.35 29.17 -4.22
CA VAL A 15 11.58 28.86 -3.48
C VAL A 15 12.76 29.56 -4.17
N TRP A 16 13.01 30.83 -3.83
CA TRP A 16 14.32 31.46 -4.06
C TRP A 16 15.01 31.59 -2.71
N TRP A 17 16.01 30.74 -2.49
CA TRP A 17 16.88 30.80 -1.32
C TRP A 17 17.74 32.06 -1.37
N SER A 18 17.85 32.69 -0.22
CA SER A 18 18.75 33.78 0.09
C SER A 18 20.20 33.45 -0.27
N ARG A 19 20.82 34.24 -1.15
CA ARG A 19 22.23 34.63 -1.01
C ARG A 19 22.40 36.13 -1.26
N ARG A 20 22.83 36.76 -0.18
CA ARG A 20 23.25 38.14 0.04
C ARG A 20 24.22 38.64 -1.05
N CYS A 21 23.92 39.80 -1.64
CA CYS A 21 24.87 40.92 -1.83
C CYS A 21 24.15 42.18 -2.36
N GLY A 22 24.22 43.27 -1.58
CA GLY A 22 24.36 44.65 -2.09
C GLY A 22 23.14 45.40 -2.64
N GLY A 23 22.50 46.20 -1.79
CA GLY A 23 22.16 47.61 -2.09
C GLY A 23 21.01 47.94 -3.06
N ARG A 24 19.89 48.43 -2.51
CA ARG A 24 19.31 49.79 -2.71
C ARG A 24 17.88 49.83 -2.14
N ARG A 25 17.53 50.97 -1.53
CA ARG A 25 16.17 51.27 -1.03
C ARG A 25 15.22 51.39 -2.23
N GLY A 26 14.06 50.76 -2.16
CA GLY A 26 12.97 50.97 -3.12
C GLY A 26 11.75 50.11 -2.86
N GLY A 27 10.65 50.75 -2.46
CA GLY A 27 9.27 50.25 -2.60
C GLY A 27 8.83 49.16 -1.62
N GLY A 28 8.08 49.56 -0.59
CA GLY A 28 7.26 48.62 0.16
C GLY A 28 6.26 47.93 -0.77
N LEU A 29 6.32 46.60 -0.87
CA LEU A 29 5.25 45.79 -1.43
C LEU A 29 4.06 45.82 -0.45
N THR A 30 3.15 46.76 -0.67
CA THR A 30 1.90 46.94 0.08
C THR A 30 0.80 45.95 -0.27
N ARG A 31 1.10 44.75 -0.76
CA ARG A 31 0.07 43.72 -0.95
C ARG A 31 0.55 42.34 -0.55
N LEU A 32 0.09 41.90 0.63
CA LEU A 32 -0.20 40.49 0.85
C LEU A 32 -1.12 40.01 -0.30
N PRO A 33 -1.00 38.76 -0.78
CA PRO A 33 -2.00 38.20 -1.66
C PRO A 33 -3.32 38.18 -0.89
N THR A 34 -4.23 39.07 -1.28
CA THR A 34 -5.59 39.12 -0.77
C THR A 34 -6.27 37.80 -1.12
N GLN A 35 -6.81 37.12 -0.10
CA GLN A 35 -7.52 35.84 -0.17
C GLN A 35 -8.82 35.88 -1.01
N SER A 36 -9.02 36.86 -1.89
CA SER A 36 -10.32 37.19 -2.46
C SER A 36 -10.62 36.59 -3.84
N GLU A 37 -9.63 36.03 -4.55
CA GLU A 37 -9.86 35.41 -5.88
C GLU A 37 -9.81 33.87 -5.89
N SER A 38 -9.47 33.25 -4.75
CA SER A 38 -9.40 31.78 -4.53
C SER A 38 -10.60 31.26 -3.73
N SER A 39 -11.83 31.63 -4.09
CA SER A 39 -13.00 31.29 -3.26
C SER A 39 -14.12 30.56 -4.02
N ARG A 40 -14.40 30.95 -5.27
CA ARG A 40 -15.47 30.31 -6.06
C ARG A 40 -15.05 28.97 -6.69
N GLY A 41 -13.80 28.86 -7.14
CA GLY A 41 -13.24 27.62 -7.68
C GLY A 41 -13.13 26.54 -6.60
N ASP A 42 -12.61 26.94 -5.44
CA ASP A 42 -12.40 26.03 -4.31
C ASP A 42 -13.71 25.55 -3.68
N ALA A 43 -14.73 26.40 -3.58
CA ALA A 43 -16.05 25.98 -3.13
C ALA A 43 -16.70 24.93 -4.04
N LYS A 44 -16.55 25.06 -5.37
CA LYS A 44 -17.05 24.06 -6.34
C LYS A 44 -16.26 22.75 -6.23
N ARG A 45 -14.93 22.82 -6.11
CA ARG A 45 -14.06 21.66 -5.94
C ARG A 45 -14.36 20.92 -4.63
N TRP A 46 -14.56 21.65 -3.54
CA TRP A 46 -14.91 21.08 -2.24
C TRP A 46 -16.27 20.37 -2.26
N LYS A 47 -17.29 20.97 -2.90
CA LYS A 47 -18.58 20.30 -3.11
C LYS A 47 -18.43 18.98 -3.88
N LYS A 48 -17.54 18.93 -4.88
CA LYS A 48 -17.24 17.70 -5.63
C LYS A 48 -16.61 16.63 -4.72
N VAL A 49 -15.65 17.00 -3.87
CA VAL A 49 -15.03 16.09 -2.89
C VAL A 49 -16.09 15.56 -1.91
N GLN A 50 -16.92 16.43 -1.35
CA GLN A 50 -18.00 16.03 -0.44
C GLN A 50 -18.98 15.05 -1.10
N ASN A 51 -19.32 15.26 -2.37
CA ASN A 51 -20.19 14.35 -3.12
C ASN A 51 -19.53 12.98 -3.35
N LEU A 52 -18.22 12.95 -3.62
CA LEU A 52 -17.47 11.70 -3.74
C LEU A 52 -17.43 10.93 -2.41
N MET A 53 -17.16 11.61 -1.29
CA MET A 53 -17.18 10.98 0.05
C MET A 53 -18.55 10.38 0.40
N LYS A 54 -19.64 10.96 -0.11
CA LYS A 54 -21.01 10.46 0.06
C LYS A 54 -21.37 9.31 -0.90
N ASP A 55 -20.56 9.05 -1.93
CA ASP A 55 -20.87 8.02 -2.93
C ASP A 55 -20.83 6.61 -2.31
N LYS A 56 -22.00 5.98 -2.24
CA LYS A 56 -22.13 4.60 -1.72
C LYS A 56 -21.38 3.57 -2.56
N ARG A 57 -20.96 3.89 -3.78
CA ARG A 57 -20.20 3.00 -4.67
C ARG A 57 -18.74 2.92 -4.30
N ILE A 58 -18.16 3.94 -3.65
CA ILE A 58 -16.76 3.91 -3.21
C ILE A 58 -16.59 3.27 -1.84
N LYS A 59 -17.64 3.24 -1.00
CA LYS A 59 -17.60 2.62 0.34
C LYS A 59 -17.17 1.15 0.27
N CYS A 60 -16.50 0.68 1.33
CA CYS A 60 -16.15 -0.72 1.54
C CYS A 60 -17.42 -1.58 1.64
N LYS A 61 -17.66 -2.42 0.63
CA LYS A 61 -18.79 -3.35 0.58
C LYS A 61 -18.53 -4.46 -0.44
N PRO A 62 -19.28 -5.57 -0.42
CA PRO A 62 -19.17 -6.58 -1.48
C PRO A 62 -19.63 -6.01 -2.83
N LYS A 63 -18.76 -6.08 -3.84
CA LYS A 63 -19.04 -5.65 -5.21
C LYS A 63 -18.71 -6.78 -6.18
N LYS A 64 -19.41 -6.81 -7.32
CA LYS A 64 -19.19 -7.82 -8.36
C LYS A 64 -17.82 -7.57 -9.01
N ALA A 65 -16.95 -8.57 -8.97
CA ALA A 65 -15.61 -8.54 -9.57
C ALA A 65 -15.37 -9.83 -10.35
N ALA A 66 -14.53 -9.76 -11.39
CA ALA A 66 -14.00 -10.95 -12.05
C ALA A 66 -12.82 -11.48 -11.24
N VAL A 67 -12.93 -12.71 -10.73
CA VAL A 67 -11.91 -13.35 -9.89
C VAL A 67 -11.37 -14.57 -10.63
N PRO A 68 -10.04 -14.74 -10.74
CA PRO A 68 -9.46 -15.92 -11.36
C PRO A 68 -9.86 -17.19 -10.60
N LEU A 69 -10.17 -18.25 -11.34
CA LEU A 69 -10.46 -19.54 -10.73
C LEU A 69 -9.17 -20.15 -10.16
N PRO A 70 -9.17 -20.61 -8.90
CA PRO A 70 -8.03 -21.32 -8.34
C PRO A 70 -7.85 -22.65 -9.10
N ASN A 71 -6.63 -22.94 -9.54
CA ASN A 71 -6.31 -24.25 -10.12
C ASN A 71 -6.05 -25.26 -8.99
N PRO A 72 -6.92 -26.27 -8.81
CA PRO A 72 -6.72 -27.28 -7.76
C PRO A 72 -5.63 -28.31 -8.12
N ASN A 73 -5.06 -28.27 -9.33
CA ASN A 73 -4.10 -29.26 -9.80
C ASN A 73 -2.65 -28.73 -9.69
N PRO A 74 -1.70 -29.47 -9.07
CA PRO A 74 -0.28 -29.12 -9.04
C PRO A 74 0.38 -29.10 -10.43
N TYR A 75 -0.20 -29.80 -11.41
CA TYR A 75 0.24 -29.74 -12.81
C TYR A 75 -0.42 -28.56 -13.55
N PRO A 76 0.25 -27.93 -14.54
CA PRO A 76 -0.29 -26.79 -15.27
C PRO A 76 -1.55 -27.19 -16.03
N THR A 77 -2.71 -26.98 -15.40
CA THR A 77 -4.03 -27.27 -15.96
C THR A 77 -4.68 -25.94 -16.27
N LEU A 78 -5.00 -25.71 -17.53
CA LEU A 78 -5.70 -24.51 -17.94
C LEU A 78 -7.19 -24.67 -17.64
N LEU A 79 -7.76 -23.77 -16.84
CA LEU A 79 -9.19 -23.74 -16.55
C LEU A 79 -9.92 -22.82 -17.53
N LYS A 80 -11.06 -23.28 -18.07
CA LYS A 80 -11.96 -22.46 -18.88
C LYS A 80 -13.36 -22.40 -18.24
N PRO A 81 -13.94 -21.19 -18.03
CA PRO A 81 -13.29 -19.89 -18.15
C PRO A 81 -12.15 -19.72 -17.13
N GLU A 82 -11.24 -18.78 -17.36
CA GLU A 82 -10.11 -18.53 -16.44
C GLU A 82 -10.54 -17.75 -15.19
N CYS A 83 -11.65 -17.01 -15.28
CA CYS A 83 -12.20 -16.22 -14.20
C CYS A 83 -13.73 -16.26 -14.19
N VAL A 84 -14.32 -15.94 -13.04
CA VAL A 84 -15.77 -15.90 -12.84
C VAL A 84 -16.18 -14.61 -12.13
N TYR A 85 -17.43 -14.19 -12.36
CA TYR A 85 -17.99 -13.06 -11.63
C TYR A 85 -18.53 -13.48 -10.26
N ILE A 86 -17.96 -12.91 -9.19
CA ILE A 86 -18.38 -13.17 -7.82
C ILE A 86 -18.30 -11.88 -6.99
N LYS A 87 -18.96 -11.85 -5.83
CA LYS A 87 -18.86 -10.70 -4.92
C LYS A 87 -17.56 -10.78 -4.14
N GLN A 88 -16.79 -9.70 -4.19
CA GLN A 88 -15.54 -9.49 -3.47
C GLN A 88 -15.58 -8.15 -2.74
N CYS A 89 -14.90 -8.07 -1.61
CA CYS A 89 -14.80 -6.83 -0.85
C CYS A 89 -13.95 -5.83 -1.62
N SER A 90 -14.50 -4.64 -1.83
CA SER A 90 -13.75 -3.56 -2.47
C SER A 90 -14.33 -2.21 -2.07
N GLY A 91 -13.49 -1.18 -2.15
CA GLY A 91 -13.85 0.18 -1.78
C GLY A 91 -12.73 0.85 -0.99
N CYS A 92 -13.02 2.06 -0.56
CA CYS A 92 -12.10 2.89 0.21
C CYS A 92 -12.50 2.87 1.69
N CYS A 93 -11.48 2.85 2.54
CA CYS A 93 -11.57 3.13 3.96
C CYS A 93 -11.10 4.57 4.22
N ASN A 94 -11.38 5.10 5.42
CA ASN A 94 -11.10 6.50 5.76
C ASN A 94 -9.61 6.80 6.04
N SER A 95 -8.78 5.75 6.09
CA SER A 95 -7.38 5.84 6.46
C SER A 95 -6.55 4.88 5.56
N PRO A 96 -5.33 5.26 5.15
CA PRO A 96 -4.47 4.40 4.33
C PRO A 96 -3.93 3.18 5.09
N GLN A 97 -3.96 3.18 6.42
CA GLN A 97 -3.59 2.04 7.27
C GLN A 97 -4.67 0.96 7.32
N LEU A 98 -5.89 1.28 6.85
CA LEU A 98 -7.00 0.35 6.80
C LEU A 98 -7.13 -0.31 5.41
N GLU A 99 -7.63 -1.53 5.40
CA GLU A 99 -8.00 -2.28 4.20
C GLU A 99 -9.42 -2.85 4.29
N CYS A 100 -10.07 -3.00 3.13
CA CYS A 100 -11.44 -3.49 3.04
C CYS A 100 -11.45 -5.02 2.91
N VAL A 101 -11.70 -5.71 4.02
CA VAL A 101 -11.59 -7.17 4.14
C VAL A 101 -12.96 -7.83 4.38
N PRO A 102 -13.13 -9.12 4.02
CA PRO A 102 -14.36 -9.84 4.31
C PRO A 102 -14.49 -10.23 5.78
N VAL A 103 -15.67 -10.00 6.35
CA VAL A 103 -16.03 -10.46 7.70
C VAL A 103 -16.90 -11.71 7.65
N ARG A 104 -17.68 -11.85 6.57
CA ARG A 104 -18.50 -13.04 6.32
C ARG A 104 -18.38 -13.48 4.89
N THR A 105 -18.21 -14.78 4.70
CA THR A 105 -17.94 -15.39 3.41
C THR A 105 -18.85 -16.58 3.19
N LYS A 106 -19.06 -16.96 1.93
CA LYS A 106 -19.81 -18.14 1.54
C LYS A 106 -19.11 -18.80 0.35
N THR A 107 -18.89 -20.09 0.41
CA THR A 107 -18.36 -20.85 -0.72
C THR A 107 -19.42 -20.98 -1.83
N LYS A 108 -19.03 -20.65 -3.05
CA LYS A 108 -19.79 -20.94 -4.28
C LYS A 108 -19.00 -21.87 -5.18
N THR A 109 -19.71 -22.76 -5.87
CA THR A 109 -19.12 -23.69 -6.84
C THR A 109 -19.42 -23.24 -8.26
N PHE A 110 -18.40 -23.31 -9.12
CA PHE A 110 -18.51 -23.00 -10.54
C PHE A 110 -18.02 -24.20 -11.36
N PRO A 111 -18.73 -24.58 -12.44
CA PRO A 111 -18.21 -25.56 -13.39
C PRO A 111 -17.08 -24.92 -14.20
N ALA A 112 -15.95 -25.61 -14.29
CA ALA A 112 -14.81 -25.20 -15.10
C ALA A 112 -14.25 -26.41 -15.85
N MET A 113 -13.93 -26.19 -17.13
CA MET A 113 -13.32 -27.21 -17.97
C MET A 113 -11.81 -27.23 -17.70
N ALA A 114 -11.27 -28.40 -17.39
CA ALA A 114 -9.85 -28.58 -17.07
C ALA A 114 -9.10 -29.16 -18.27
N ILE A 115 -8.25 -28.35 -18.89
CA ILE A 115 -7.44 -28.72 -20.06
C ILE A 115 -6.03 -29.06 -19.58
N THR A 116 -5.62 -30.31 -19.78
CA THR A 116 -4.26 -30.78 -19.43
C THR A 116 -3.38 -30.73 -20.68
N PRO A 117 -2.23 -30.03 -20.68
CA PRO A 117 -1.32 -30.00 -21.81
C PRO A 117 -0.81 -31.42 -22.11
N THR A 118 -0.91 -31.84 -23.36
CA THR A 118 -0.34 -33.12 -23.81
C THR A 118 0.96 -32.86 -24.59
N ALA A 119 1.84 -33.87 -24.69
CA ALA A 119 3.09 -33.78 -25.45
C ALA A 119 2.91 -33.41 -26.94
N ARG A 120 1.68 -33.50 -27.48
CA ARG A 120 1.31 -33.13 -28.85
C ARG A 120 0.65 -31.73 -28.95
N GLY A 121 0.77 -30.90 -27.91
CA GLY A 121 0.22 -29.54 -27.84
C GLY A 121 -1.14 -29.42 -27.16
N HIS A 122 -1.79 -28.25 -27.31
CA HIS A 122 -3.13 -27.93 -26.81
C HIS A 122 -4.23 -28.56 -27.69
N ARG A 123 -4.26 -29.89 -27.81
CA ARG A 123 -5.42 -30.54 -28.41
C ARG A 123 -6.50 -30.70 -27.34
N PHE A 124 -7.70 -30.18 -27.65
CA PHE A 124 -8.91 -30.52 -26.92
C PHE A 124 -9.09 -32.03 -27.03
N SER A 125 -8.60 -32.74 -26.02
CA SER A 125 -8.71 -34.18 -25.96
C SER A 125 -10.13 -34.46 -25.48
N GLY A 126 -10.91 -35.26 -26.20
CA GLY A 126 -12.34 -35.52 -25.94
C GLY A 126 -12.67 -36.15 -24.56
N ASN A 127 -11.71 -36.17 -23.63
CA ASN A 127 -11.81 -36.57 -22.23
C ASN A 127 -11.68 -35.37 -21.26
N GLU A 128 -11.91 -34.13 -21.71
CA GLU A 128 -11.95 -32.95 -20.85
C GLU A 128 -13.05 -33.05 -19.79
N LYS A 129 -12.63 -33.18 -18.53
CA LYS A 129 -13.55 -33.31 -17.39
C LYS A 129 -13.97 -31.94 -16.90
N ILE A 130 -15.29 -31.71 -16.84
CA ILE A 130 -15.86 -30.57 -16.11
C ILE A 130 -15.59 -30.81 -14.62
N LYS A 131 -14.94 -29.83 -13.98
CA LYS A 131 -14.65 -29.83 -12.54
C LYS A 131 -15.46 -28.74 -11.86
N MET A 132 -15.96 -29.03 -10.66
CA MET A 132 -16.59 -28.03 -9.81
C MET A 132 -15.52 -27.34 -8.96
N VAL A 133 -15.21 -26.09 -9.28
CA VAL A 133 -14.22 -25.27 -8.57
C VAL A 133 -14.94 -24.43 -7.50
N LYS A 134 -14.44 -24.50 -6.26
CA LYS A 134 -14.96 -23.71 -5.14
C LYS A 134 -14.26 -22.36 -5.09
N VAL A 135 -15.04 -21.29 -5.02
CA VAL A 135 -14.57 -19.90 -4.92
C VAL A 135 -15.31 -19.22 -3.78
N GLU A 136 -14.60 -18.39 -3.03
CA GLU A 136 -15.17 -17.68 -1.89
C GLU A 136 -15.93 -16.41 -2.31
N GLU A 137 -17.19 -16.31 -1.92
CA GLU A 137 -18.02 -15.12 -2.11
C GLU A 137 -18.09 -14.30 -0.82
N HIS A 138 -17.73 -13.02 -0.88
CA HIS A 138 -17.80 -12.13 0.27
C HIS A 138 -19.24 -11.63 0.44
N ARG A 139 -19.78 -11.72 1.67
CA ARG A 139 -21.15 -11.34 2.03
C ARG A 139 -21.21 -10.04 2.83
N GLU A 140 -20.23 -9.82 3.69
CA GLU A 140 -20.09 -8.62 4.51
C GLU A 140 -18.62 -8.21 4.54
N CYS A 141 -18.36 -6.90 4.52
CA CYS A 141 -17.01 -6.34 4.49
C CYS A 141 -16.88 -5.25 5.55
N GLN A 142 -15.70 -5.13 6.14
CA GLN A 142 -15.35 -4.04 7.06
C GLN A 142 -13.95 -3.51 6.76
N CYS A 143 -13.67 -2.33 7.29
CA CYS A 143 -12.35 -1.74 7.25
C CYS A 143 -11.57 -2.21 8.48
N GLU A 144 -10.50 -2.97 8.27
CA GLU A 144 -9.63 -3.46 9.34
C GLU A 144 -8.20 -2.93 9.14
N CYS A 145 -7.42 -2.94 10.21
CA CYS A 145 -6.01 -2.58 10.15
C CYS A 145 -5.24 -3.58 9.27
N LYS A 146 -4.43 -3.05 8.34
CA LYS A 146 -3.52 -3.85 7.50
C LYS A 146 -2.45 -4.57 8.34
N VAL A 147 -2.05 -3.93 9.43
CA VAL A 147 -1.09 -4.44 10.41
C VAL A 147 -1.85 -4.76 11.68
N ARG A 148 -1.58 -5.92 12.27
CA ARG A 148 -2.15 -6.36 13.55
C ARG A 148 -1.02 -6.54 14.56
N ALA A 149 -1.37 -6.73 15.83
CA ALA A 149 -0.39 -6.90 16.88
C ALA A 149 0.59 -8.06 16.62
N GLU A 150 0.13 -9.14 15.97
CA GLU A 150 0.96 -10.30 15.64
C GLU A 150 1.97 -10.03 14.53
N HIS A 151 1.82 -8.93 13.79
CA HIS A 151 2.78 -8.50 12.77
C HIS A 151 3.90 -7.64 13.34
N CYS A 152 3.77 -7.17 14.59
CA CYS A 152 4.81 -6.36 15.25
C CYS A 152 5.98 -7.24 15.70
N SER A 153 7.18 -6.68 15.68
CA SER A 153 8.32 -7.37 16.27
C SER A 153 8.17 -7.44 17.80
N PRO A 154 8.87 -8.38 18.49
CA PRO A 154 8.78 -8.51 19.94
C PRO A 154 9.21 -7.27 20.74
N VAL A 155 9.92 -6.34 20.11
CA VAL A 155 10.43 -5.09 20.73
C VAL A 155 9.53 -3.88 20.44
N GLN A 156 8.49 -4.05 19.63
CA GLN A 156 7.53 -3.02 19.28
C GLN A 156 6.24 -3.17 20.08
N GLU A 157 5.52 -2.05 20.23
CA GLU A 157 4.19 -1.99 20.79
C GLU A 157 3.17 -1.70 19.67
N TYR A 158 2.05 -2.41 19.66
CA TYR A 158 0.99 -2.15 18.70
C TYR A 158 0.09 -1.01 19.16
N ASN A 159 -0.05 0.02 18.31
CA ASN A 159 -0.97 1.13 18.52
C ASN A 159 -2.28 0.87 17.75
N GLU A 160 -3.34 0.57 18.48
CA GLU A 160 -4.66 0.25 17.92
C GLU A 160 -5.29 1.43 17.18
N ASP A 161 -5.18 2.65 17.71
CA ASP A 161 -5.76 3.86 17.10
C ASP A 161 -5.09 4.22 15.77
N ALA A 162 -3.78 3.99 15.67
CA ALA A 162 -3.00 4.27 14.48
C ALA A 162 -2.93 3.07 13.51
N CYS A 163 -3.39 1.87 13.91
CA CYS A 163 -3.20 0.61 13.18
C CYS A 163 -1.72 0.36 12.81
N GLN A 164 -0.79 0.62 13.72
CA GLN A 164 0.66 0.62 13.45
C GLN A 164 1.48 0.07 14.61
N CYS A 165 2.56 -0.64 14.28
CA CYS A 165 3.60 -0.98 15.25
C CYS A 165 4.48 0.23 15.49
N GLN A 166 4.77 0.53 16.75
CA GLN A 166 5.55 1.68 17.18
C GLN A 166 6.61 1.22 18.17
N CYS A 167 7.78 1.86 18.15
CA CYS A 167 8.75 1.67 19.22
C CYS A 167 8.28 2.35 20.51
N PRO A 168 8.64 1.82 21.69
CA PRO A 168 8.34 2.46 22.96
C PRO A 168 8.76 3.94 22.98
N ARG A 169 7.84 4.82 23.38
CA ARG A 169 8.02 6.29 23.31
C ARG A 169 9.16 6.83 24.17
N ASN A 170 9.63 6.04 25.14
CA ASN A 170 10.73 6.38 26.04
C ASN A 170 12.11 6.11 25.44
N LEU A 171 12.20 5.49 24.27
CA LEU A 171 13.47 5.27 23.59
C LEU A 171 13.93 6.54 22.87
N ASP A 172 15.23 6.80 22.91
CA ASP A 172 15.83 7.84 22.10
C ASP A 172 16.04 7.32 20.67
N HIS A 173 15.31 7.90 19.72
CA HIS A 173 15.44 7.58 18.30
C HIS A 173 16.66 8.28 17.66
N SER A 174 17.33 9.18 18.40
CA SER A 174 18.55 9.87 17.96
C SER A 174 19.75 8.94 18.04
N CYS A 175 20.27 8.55 16.88
CA CYS A 175 21.43 7.66 16.82
C CYS A 175 22.76 8.42 16.82
N PRO A 176 23.80 7.86 17.46
CA PRO A 176 25.18 8.35 17.35
C PRO A 176 25.68 8.32 15.90
N SER A 177 26.76 9.07 15.64
CA SER A 177 27.38 9.17 14.31
C SER A 177 27.66 7.78 13.70
N ARG A 178 27.30 7.61 12.41
CA ARG A 178 27.40 6.36 11.60
C ARG A 178 26.36 5.27 11.90
N LYS A 179 25.47 5.48 12.86
CA LYS A 179 24.31 4.61 13.11
C LYS A 179 23.02 5.22 12.58
N VAL A 180 22.05 4.37 12.27
CA VAL A 180 20.71 4.70 11.78
C VAL A 180 19.70 3.95 12.64
N TRP A 181 18.58 4.60 12.95
CA TRP A 181 17.50 4.00 13.71
C TRP A 181 16.80 2.90 12.90
N ASN A 182 16.72 1.70 13.45
CA ASN A 182 15.94 0.62 12.89
C ASN A 182 14.57 0.57 13.59
N GLU A 183 13.51 0.95 12.87
CA GLU A 183 12.14 0.98 13.41
C GLU A 183 11.61 -0.40 13.80
N LYS A 184 12.09 -1.48 13.17
CA LYS A 184 11.64 -2.86 13.48
C LYS A 184 12.30 -3.41 14.73
N GLU A 185 13.57 -3.04 14.95
CA GLU A 185 14.38 -3.54 16.06
C GLU A 185 14.44 -2.54 17.24
N CYS A 186 13.85 -1.36 17.08
CA CYS A 186 13.84 -0.28 18.07
C CYS A 186 15.22 0.02 18.69
N ARG A 187 16.25 0.00 17.84
CA ARG A 187 17.63 0.28 18.22
C ARG A 187 18.42 0.93 17.08
N CYS A 188 19.53 1.57 17.44
CA CYS A 188 20.48 2.13 16.48
C CYS A 188 21.40 1.04 15.92
N GLU A 189 21.44 0.93 14.60
CA GLU A 189 22.26 -0.05 13.87
C GLU A 189 23.21 0.65 12.91
N CYS A 190 24.32 0.00 12.53
CA CYS A 190 25.23 0.56 11.54
C CYS A 190 24.53 0.62 10.17
N ARG A 191 24.71 1.74 9.46
CA ARG A 191 24.13 1.91 8.11
C ARG A 191 24.59 0.82 7.14
N ASP A 192 25.88 0.50 7.22
CA ASP A 192 26.56 -0.46 6.37
C ASP A 192 27.26 -1.48 7.28
N VAL A 193 26.89 -2.75 7.14
CA VAL A 193 27.53 -3.87 7.82
C VAL A 193 28.27 -4.68 6.77
N HIS A 194 29.54 -4.98 7.01
CA HIS A 194 30.38 -5.73 6.08
C HIS A 194 30.78 -7.09 6.65
N THR A 195 30.73 -8.12 5.80
CA THR A 195 31.31 -9.42 6.12
C THR A 195 32.82 -9.37 5.88
N CYS A 196 33.59 -9.79 6.89
CA CYS A 196 35.04 -9.73 6.86
C CYS A 196 35.65 -11.07 6.43
N THR A 197 36.76 -11.03 5.70
CA THR A 197 37.56 -12.21 5.35
C THR A 197 38.40 -12.71 6.53
N THR A 198 38.92 -13.92 6.41
CA THR A 198 39.41 -14.78 7.50
C THR A 198 40.29 -14.07 8.53
N GLY A 199 39.88 -14.17 9.80
CA GLY A 199 40.60 -13.65 10.97
C GLY A 199 40.20 -12.25 11.42
N ARG A 200 39.36 -11.54 10.66
CA ARG A 200 38.90 -10.19 10.98
C ARG A 200 37.43 -10.15 11.38
N TYR A 201 37.06 -9.18 12.21
CA TYR A 201 35.67 -8.97 12.60
C TYR A 201 35.23 -7.52 12.38
N PHE A 202 33.94 -7.34 12.13
CA PHE A 202 33.32 -6.02 12.01
C PHE A 202 32.96 -5.49 13.40
N ASP A 203 33.40 -4.28 13.72
CA ASP A 203 33.04 -3.63 14.98
C ASP A 203 31.70 -2.90 14.85
N VAL A 204 30.66 -3.50 15.43
CA VAL A 204 29.28 -2.98 15.48
C VAL A 204 29.12 -1.75 16.37
N ASN A 205 30.08 -1.47 17.27
CA ASN A 205 30.00 -0.31 18.17
C ASN A 205 30.44 0.97 17.46
N SER A 206 31.59 0.93 16.80
CA SER A 206 32.14 2.06 16.05
C SER A 206 31.70 2.12 14.58
N CYS A 207 31.02 1.07 14.09
CA CYS A 207 30.63 0.91 12.68
C CYS A 207 31.84 1.07 11.74
N SER A 208 32.98 0.51 12.13
CA SER A 208 34.23 0.58 11.39
C SER A 208 34.47 -0.66 10.53
N LYS A 209 35.34 -0.52 9.52
CA LYS A 209 35.74 -1.62 8.63
C LYS A 209 36.41 -2.75 9.42
N CYS A 210 36.48 -3.93 8.79
CA CYS A 210 37.09 -5.15 9.31
C CYS A 210 38.46 -4.91 9.98
N LEU A 211 38.52 -5.09 11.29
CA LEU A 211 39.75 -5.04 12.09
C LEU A 211 40.51 -6.34 11.91
#